data_AF-A0A836GE13-F1
#
_entry.id   AF-A0A836GE13-F1
#
_cell.length_a   1.000
_cell.length_b   1.000
_cell.length_c   1.000
_cell.angle_alpha   90.00
_cell.angle_beta   90.00
_cell.angle_gamma   90.00
#
_symmetry.space_group_name_H-M   'P 1'
#
loop_
_entity.id
_entity.type
_entity.pdbx_description
1 polymer ?
#
loop_
_entity_poly.entity_id
_entity_poly.type
_entity_poly.pdbx_seq_one_letter_code
_entity_poly.pdbx_strand_id
1 'polypeptide(L)'
;MYRFTVSAPGTVILCGDRKQTCVAASLDMRTVLKFSSFPTKLVRQGFIEIKVSSIGLCMKIPLRIFLLHFYGVNYCQTLDDCELFESVKSLTFLAGLSGNYNPNNHAHRLSVQAFIFLLVFISYRKGIVIKSSFVVEVLSELPIDENLGCSSSFVVCLAACFWRWYLLQKGTARYIFNCRDLSCIMKYAYLCEKVVYNSVNLINVAISTGGRIRVFKKDDLMSNIFFDVPSMKILLVFSNVSETSMKMKECLSSSADLILRTLEILSNKFIETLERIDDIIYLQQREFIEINSDRLINSYNDLVTLIHMNQGLLRALSTSPSNLALDIIGAFARNFSFGGKTAASGSRYAFILLLPNTSDELIQHLITILESHGFPAKITSLNCSGNIIHVNEELLKALGTLMHMNQGLLRALGTSPSNLGLDIICAIARNFSLGGKIAASGSRYAFILLLPNTSDELIQHLIRILGSHGFPAKITSLNCSGVIVQ
;
A
#
# COMPACT_ATOMS: atom_id res chain seq x y z
N MET A 1 16.36 -19.79 13.01
CA MET A 1 14.92 -19.75 12.66
C MET A 1 14.64 -18.34 12.18
N TYR A 2 14.03 -18.15 11.02
CA TYR A 2 13.68 -16.81 10.52
C TYR A 2 12.16 -16.66 10.51
N ARG A 3 11.65 -15.60 11.14
CA ARG A 3 10.25 -15.20 11.07
C ARG A 3 10.20 -13.70 10.87
N PHE A 4 9.45 -13.25 9.88
CA PHE A 4 9.26 -11.83 9.60
C PHE A 4 8.03 -11.65 8.72
N THR A 5 7.49 -10.44 8.72
CA THR A 5 6.40 -10.06 7.84
C THR A 5 6.90 -9.00 6.86
N VAL A 6 6.41 -9.02 5.62
CA VAL A 6 6.59 -7.91 4.68
C VAL A 6 5.24 -7.49 4.15
N SER A 7 5.09 -6.21 3.80
CA SER A 7 3.86 -5.75 3.15
C SER A 7 4.14 -4.72 2.08
N ALA A 8 3.31 -4.69 1.03
CA ALA A 8 3.37 -3.72 -0.06
C ALA A 8 1.99 -3.11 -0.32
N PRO A 9 1.89 -1.80 -0.62
CA PRO A 9 0.63 -1.13 -0.92
C PRO A 9 0.08 -1.49 -2.30
N GLY A 10 -1.17 -1.08 -2.57
CA GLY A 10 -1.74 -1.01 -3.92
C GLY A 10 -1.35 0.27 -4.64
N THR A 11 -1.94 0.50 -5.81
CA THR A 11 -1.68 1.65 -6.67
C THR A 11 -2.98 2.29 -7.16
N VAL A 12 -3.03 3.61 -7.17
CA VAL A 12 -4.11 4.42 -7.76
C VAL A 12 -3.50 5.47 -8.69
N ILE A 13 -4.16 5.74 -9.82
CA ILE A 13 -3.76 6.82 -10.73
C ILE A 13 -4.52 8.10 -10.37
N LEU A 14 -3.82 9.08 -9.81
CA LEU A 14 -4.41 10.37 -9.40
C LEU A 14 -4.78 11.24 -10.59
N CYS A 15 -3.88 11.34 -11.57
CA CYS A 15 -4.02 12.23 -12.71
C CYS A 15 -3.36 11.64 -13.96
N GLY A 16 -3.89 11.97 -15.14
CA GLY A 16 -3.39 11.51 -16.43
C GLY A 16 -3.85 10.11 -16.80
N ASP A 17 -3.16 9.53 -17.78
CA ASP A 17 -3.36 8.18 -18.30
C ASP A 17 -2.01 7.44 -18.41
N ARG A 18 -2.02 6.11 -18.26
CA ARG A 18 -0.82 5.26 -18.22
C ARG A 18 0.03 5.32 -19.50
N LYS A 19 -0.55 5.76 -20.62
CA LYS A 19 0.12 5.94 -21.92
C LYS A 19 0.79 7.32 -22.09
N GLN A 20 0.57 8.23 -21.15
CA GLN A 20 1.07 9.61 -21.17
C GLN A 20 1.69 9.96 -19.81
N THR A 21 1.97 11.24 -19.57
CA THR A 21 2.36 11.68 -18.24
C THR A 21 1.23 11.44 -17.25
N CYS A 22 1.51 10.67 -16.20
CA CYS A 22 0.56 10.36 -15.15
C CYS A 22 1.16 10.49 -13.76
N VAL A 23 0.30 10.78 -12.80
CA VAL A 23 0.64 10.85 -11.38
C VAL A 23 -0.03 9.68 -10.70
N ALA A 24 0.77 8.78 -10.11
CA ALA A 24 0.27 7.61 -9.40
C ALA A 24 0.65 7.69 -7.92
N ALA A 25 -0.14 7.05 -7.07
CA ALA A 25 0.06 7.06 -5.63
C ALA A 25 -0.12 5.67 -5.03
N SER A 26 0.63 5.41 -3.97
CA SER A 26 0.42 4.23 -3.13
C SER A 26 -0.93 4.30 -2.41
N LEU A 27 -1.71 3.23 -2.54
CA LEU A 27 -2.99 3.03 -1.86
C LEU A 27 -2.78 2.22 -0.59
N ASP A 28 -3.33 2.68 0.54
CA ASP A 28 -3.26 1.96 1.82
C ASP A 28 -4.26 0.80 1.91
N MET A 29 -4.12 -0.10 0.95
CA MET A 29 -4.69 -1.43 0.91
C MET A 29 -3.54 -2.35 0.52
N ARG A 30 -3.14 -3.23 1.43
CA ARG A 30 -1.83 -3.89 1.34
C ARG A 30 -1.96 -5.39 1.09
N THR A 31 -0.97 -5.92 0.37
CA THR A 31 -0.64 -7.34 0.45
C THR A 31 0.34 -7.52 1.59
N VAL A 32 0.07 -8.48 2.47
CA VAL A 32 0.88 -8.85 3.63
C VAL A 32 1.36 -10.28 3.43
N LEU A 33 2.67 -10.49 3.53
CA LEU A 33 3.32 -11.78 3.42
C LEU A 33 4.06 -12.09 4.72
N LYS A 34 3.70 -13.21 5.35
CA LYS A 34 4.39 -13.76 6.52
C LYS A 34 5.32 -14.89 6.09
N PHE A 35 6.59 -14.78 6.46
CA PHE A 35 7.59 -15.80 6.22
C PHE A 35 7.95 -16.50 7.53
N SER A 36 8.04 -17.83 7.52
CA SER A 36 8.52 -18.61 8.66
C SER A 36 9.36 -19.79 8.20
N SER A 37 10.63 -19.85 8.61
CA SER A 37 11.52 -20.99 8.38
C SER A 37 11.75 -21.80 9.64
N PHE A 38 11.90 -23.11 9.49
CA PHE A 38 11.99 -24.07 10.58
C PHE A 38 13.39 -24.67 10.70
N PRO A 39 13.92 -24.90 11.91
CA PRO A 39 15.19 -25.59 12.10
C PRO A 39 15.17 -27.00 11.49
N THR A 40 16.22 -27.36 10.76
CA THR A 40 16.33 -28.65 10.05
C THR A 40 16.23 -29.86 10.99
N LYS A 41 16.64 -29.73 12.27
CA LYS A 41 16.55 -30.80 13.28
C LYS A 41 15.13 -31.12 13.75
N LEU A 42 14.17 -30.19 13.57
CA LEU A 42 12.80 -30.31 14.08
C LEU A 42 11.81 -30.88 13.06
N VAL A 43 12.20 -30.99 11.79
CA VAL A 43 11.30 -31.41 10.71
C VAL A 43 11.82 -32.70 10.07
N ARG A 44 11.10 -33.81 10.23
CA ARG A 44 11.49 -35.13 9.70
C ARG A 44 11.50 -35.19 8.17
N GLN A 45 10.61 -34.44 7.51
CA GLN A 45 10.54 -34.33 6.05
C GLN A 45 10.51 -32.86 5.63
N GLY A 46 11.55 -32.40 4.94
CA GLY A 46 11.66 -31.02 4.50
C GLY A 46 10.56 -30.62 3.51
N PHE A 47 10.03 -29.39 3.63
CA PHE A 47 8.95 -28.90 2.76
C PHE A 47 9.02 -27.38 2.54
N ILE A 48 8.45 -26.95 1.42
CA ILE A 48 8.20 -25.56 1.06
C ILE A 48 6.68 -25.42 0.95
N GLU A 49 6.09 -24.43 1.61
CA GLU A 49 4.65 -24.23 1.57
C GLU A 49 4.31 -22.78 1.23
N ILE A 50 3.38 -22.59 0.29
CA ILE A 50 2.78 -21.30 -0.03
C ILE A 50 1.28 -21.36 0.23
N LYS A 51 0.77 -20.36 0.95
CA LYS A 51 -0.65 -20.14 1.18
C LYS A 51 -1.01 -18.74 0.72
N VAL A 52 -2.05 -18.60 -0.10
CA VAL A 52 -2.60 -17.30 -0.53
C VAL A 52 -4.09 -17.31 -0.22
N SER A 53 -4.44 -16.74 0.93
CA SER A 53 -5.80 -16.83 1.50
C SER A 53 -6.85 -16.15 0.61
N SER A 54 -6.50 -15.06 -0.07
CA SER A 54 -7.41 -14.31 -0.93
C SER A 54 -7.94 -15.08 -2.13
N ILE A 55 -7.24 -16.14 -2.56
CA ILE A 55 -7.67 -17.03 -3.65
C ILE A 55 -7.92 -18.46 -3.16
N GLY A 56 -7.83 -18.72 -1.86
CA GLY A 56 -7.95 -20.07 -1.32
C GLY A 56 -6.85 -21.03 -1.80
N LEU A 57 -5.65 -20.55 -2.13
CA LEU A 57 -4.53 -21.38 -2.58
C LEU A 57 -3.71 -21.86 -1.37
N CYS A 58 -3.39 -23.15 -1.36
CA CYS A 58 -2.46 -23.81 -0.46
C CYS A 58 -1.70 -24.89 -1.23
N MET A 59 -0.39 -24.75 -1.33
CA MET A 59 0.48 -25.69 -2.02
C MET A 59 1.67 -26.05 -1.16
N LYS A 60 1.88 -27.36 -0.95
CA LYS A 60 3.00 -27.89 -0.17
C LYS A 60 3.87 -28.79 -1.03
N ILE A 61 5.14 -28.39 -1.16
CA ILE A 61 6.14 -28.99 -2.04
C ILE A 61 7.21 -29.67 -1.18
N PRO A 62 7.43 -30.99 -1.30
CA PRO A 62 8.55 -31.64 -0.64
C PRO A 62 9.88 -31.01 -1.06
N LEU A 63 10.69 -30.59 -0.08
CA LEU A 63 11.94 -29.87 -0.33
C LEU A 63 12.88 -30.68 -1.22
N ARG A 64 12.91 -32.01 -1.06
CA ARG A 64 13.71 -32.91 -1.91
C ARG A 64 13.31 -32.82 -3.38
N ILE A 65 12.02 -32.81 -3.70
CA ILE A 65 11.52 -32.73 -5.08
C ILE A 65 11.91 -31.38 -5.69
N PHE A 66 11.70 -30.29 -4.93
CA PHE A 66 12.09 -28.95 -5.35
C PHE A 66 13.60 -28.85 -5.65
N LEU A 67 14.44 -29.36 -4.75
CA LEU A 67 15.90 -29.35 -4.92
C LEU A 67 16.36 -30.23 -6.07
N LEU A 68 15.76 -31.41 -6.28
CA LEU A 68 16.10 -32.27 -7.43
C LEU A 68 15.76 -31.59 -8.76
N HIS A 69 14.65 -30.88 -8.83
CA HIS A 69 14.19 -30.23 -10.05
C HIS A 69 15.05 -29.01 -10.41
N PHE A 70 15.30 -28.11 -9.45
CA PHE A 70 16.01 -26.85 -9.71
C PHE A 70 17.52 -26.91 -9.45
N TYR A 71 17.98 -27.71 -8.47
CA TYR A 71 19.39 -27.78 -8.05
C TYR A 71 20.05 -29.13 -8.36
N GLY A 72 19.44 -29.93 -9.25
CA GLY A 72 19.98 -31.21 -9.74
C GLY A 72 21.12 -31.06 -10.76
N VAL A 73 21.52 -32.18 -11.38
CA VAL A 73 22.75 -32.32 -12.18
C VAL A 73 22.84 -31.41 -13.43
N ASN A 74 21.72 -30.84 -13.89
CA ASN A 74 21.67 -29.86 -15.00
C ASN A 74 21.56 -28.40 -14.51
N TYR A 75 22.33 -28.08 -13.47
CA TYR A 75 22.39 -26.76 -12.86
C TYR A 75 23.08 -25.75 -13.76
N CYS A 76 22.38 -24.66 -14.12
CA CYS A 76 22.95 -23.58 -14.91
C CYS A 76 22.71 -22.23 -14.20
N GLN A 77 23.76 -21.67 -13.58
CA GLN A 77 23.71 -20.34 -12.95
C GLN A 77 23.53 -19.18 -13.93
N THR A 78 23.66 -19.46 -15.23
CA THR A 78 23.64 -18.45 -16.30
C THR A 78 22.30 -18.37 -17.03
N LEU A 79 21.27 -19.11 -16.60
CA LEU A 79 19.94 -19.04 -17.20
C LEU A 79 19.43 -17.59 -17.24
N ASP A 80 18.98 -17.18 -18.42
CA ASP A 80 18.28 -15.92 -18.57
C ASP A 80 16.89 -15.99 -17.90
N ASP A 81 16.27 -14.82 -17.66
CA ASP A 81 14.95 -14.73 -17.02
C ASP A 81 13.86 -15.53 -17.77
N CYS A 82 13.89 -15.49 -19.10
CA CYS A 82 12.96 -16.23 -19.96
C CYS A 82 13.17 -17.75 -19.90
N GLU A 83 14.43 -18.21 -19.93
CA GLU A 83 14.76 -19.64 -19.85
C GLU A 83 14.37 -20.23 -18.48
N LEU A 84 14.61 -19.47 -17.41
CA LEU A 84 14.17 -19.85 -16.09
C LEU A 84 12.65 -19.94 -16.02
N PHE A 85 11.92 -18.97 -16.59
CA PHE A 85 10.47 -19.02 -16.59
C PHE A 85 9.92 -20.23 -17.35
N GLU A 86 10.49 -20.60 -18.50
CA GLU A 86 10.06 -21.79 -19.24
C GLU A 86 10.23 -23.08 -18.40
N SER A 87 11.25 -23.17 -17.54
CA SER A 87 11.39 -24.29 -16.59
C SER A 87 10.28 -24.32 -15.51
N VAL A 88 9.78 -23.15 -15.10
CA VAL A 88 8.73 -23.02 -14.09
C VAL A 88 7.32 -23.16 -14.67
N LYS A 89 7.13 -22.77 -15.94
CA LYS A 89 5.84 -22.63 -16.61
C LYS A 89 4.98 -23.90 -16.55
N SER A 90 5.59 -25.06 -16.80
CA SER A 90 4.84 -26.32 -16.88
C SER A 90 4.33 -26.82 -15.52
N LEU A 91 5.02 -26.46 -14.42
CA LEU A 91 4.75 -26.93 -13.05
C LEU A 91 4.50 -28.44 -12.93
N THR A 92 4.96 -29.25 -13.89
CA THR A 92 4.63 -30.69 -13.99
C THR A 92 5.15 -31.49 -12.80
N PHE A 93 6.27 -31.07 -12.22
CA PHE A 93 6.84 -31.68 -11.01
C PHE A 93 5.97 -31.50 -9.75
N LEU A 94 4.91 -30.68 -9.83
CA LEU A 94 3.93 -30.49 -8.75
C LEU A 94 2.75 -31.48 -8.83
N ALA A 95 2.65 -32.27 -9.90
CA ALA A 95 1.56 -33.23 -10.08
C ALA A 95 1.52 -34.26 -8.93
N GLY A 96 0.34 -34.47 -8.36
CA GLY A 96 0.13 -35.44 -7.28
C GLY A 96 0.64 -35.01 -5.89
N LEU A 97 1.10 -33.77 -5.73
CA LEU A 97 1.51 -33.25 -4.42
C LEU A 97 0.33 -32.78 -3.58
N SER A 98 0.53 -32.72 -2.26
CA SER A 98 -0.49 -32.30 -1.29
C SER A 98 -0.81 -30.81 -1.39
N GLY A 99 -2.10 -30.47 -1.32
CA GLY A 99 -2.60 -29.10 -1.32
C GLY A 99 -3.96 -29.01 -2.01
N ASN A 100 -4.49 -27.80 -2.15
CA ASN A 100 -5.69 -27.52 -2.93
C ASN A 100 -5.35 -26.72 -4.21
N TYR A 101 -4.08 -26.76 -4.64
CA TYR A 101 -3.65 -26.18 -5.90
C TYR A 101 -4.44 -26.78 -7.06
N ASN A 102 -5.01 -25.90 -7.90
CA ASN A 102 -5.77 -26.28 -9.07
C ASN A 102 -5.06 -25.69 -10.30
N PRO A 103 -4.44 -26.51 -11.17
CA PRO A 103 -3.71 -26.03 -12.34
C PRO A 103 -4.60 -25.34 -13.37
N ASN A 104 -5.91 -25.63 -13.37
CA ASN A 104 -6.89 -24.99 -14.24
C ASN A 104 -7.32 -23.61 -13.73
N ASN A 105 -7.16 -23.33 -12.43
CA ASN A 105 -7.39 -22.01 -11.89
C ASN A 105 -6.22 -21.08 -12.25
N HIS A 106 -6.49 -20.07 -13.07
CA HIS A 106 -5.50 -19.12 -13.58
C HIS A 106 -4.74 -18.41 -12.46
N ALA A 107 -5.44 -17.93 -11.43
CA ALA A 107 -4.83 -17.24 -10.28
C ALA A 107 -3.94 -18.17 -9.45
N HIS A 108 -4.36 -19.43 -9.25
CA HIS A 108 -3.53 -20.44 -8.56
C HIS A 108 -2.24 -20.69 -9.35
N ARG A 109 -2.36 -20.93 -10.65
CA ARG A 109 -1.22 -21.22 -11.54
C ARG A 109 -0.21 -20.06 -11.55
N LEU A 110 -0.66 -18.83 -11.80
CA LEU A 110 0.23 -17.67 -11.84
C LEU A 110 0.87 -17.37 -10.48
N SER A 111 0.12 -17.53 -9.38
CA SER A 111 0.66 -17.30 -8.03
C SER A 111 1.78 -18.28 -7.68
N VAL A 112 1.60 -19.57 -8.00
CA VAL A 112 2.64 -20.60 -7.78
C VAL A 112 3.82 -20.39 -8.72
N GLN A 113 3.59 -20.07 -10.00
CA GLN A 113 4.66 -19.75 -10.94
C GLN A 113 5.49 -18.56 -10.46
N ALA A 114 4.85 -17.46 -10.04
CA ALA A 114 5.53 -16.27 -9.53
C ALA A 114 6.35 -16.55 -8.26
N PHE A 115 5.78 -17.31 -7.32
CA PHE A 115 6.46 -17.73 -6.10
C PHE A 115 7.73 -18.54 -6.41
N ILE A 116 7.63 -19.56 -7.27
CA ILE A 116 8.75 -20.44 -7.62
C ILE A 116 9.78 -19.68 -8.45
N PHE A 117 9.34 -18.92 -9.45
CA PHE A 117 10.21 -18.09 -10.29
C PHE A 117 11.05 -17.13 -9.44
N LEU A 118 10.43 -16.33 -8.58
CA LEU A 118 11.15 -15.36 -7.73
C LEU A 118 12.07 -16.05 -6.73
N LEU A 119 11.62 -17.16 -6.12
CA LEU A 119 12.44 -17.94 -5.20
C LEU A 119 13.71 -18.43 -5.89
N VAL A 120 13.57 -19.13 -7.00
CA VAL A 120 14.71 -19.72 -7.74
C VAL A 120 15.60 -18.62 -8.30
N PHE A 121 15.00 -17.59 -8.94
CA PHE A 121 15.76 -16.53 -9.60
C PHE A 121 16.63 -15.73 -8.63
N ILE A 122 16.05 -15.29 -7.50
CA ILE A 122 16.80 -14.55 -6.48
C ILE A 122 17.83 -15.48 -5.83
N SER A 123 17.48 -16.75 -5.60
CA SER A 123 18.40 -17.73 -5.01
C SER A 123 19.63 -17.99 -5.89
N TYR A 124 19.46 -18.13 -7.21
CA TYR A 124 20.59 -18.30 -8.14
C TYR A 124 21.46 -17.05 -8.20
N ARG A 125 20.86 -15.87 -8.30
CA ARG A 125 21.61 -14.60 -8.45
C ARG A 125 22.32 -14.15 -7.17
N LYS A 126 21.80 -14.52 -6.00
CA LYS A 126 22.29 -14.03 -4.70
C LYS A 126 22.85 -15.12 -3.78
N GLY A 127 22.71 -16.39 -4.16
CA GLY A 127 23.20 -17.53 -3.41
C GLY A 127 22.43 -17.77 -2.11
N ILE A 128 21.09 -17.69 -2.15
CA ILE A 128 20.25 -18.10 -1.01
C ILE A 128 20.40 -19.60 -0.81
N VAL A 129 20.72 -20.02 0.41
CA VAL A 129 20.83 -21.44 0.77
C VAL A 129 19.47 -21.95 1.25
N ILE A 130 18.83 -22.82 0.46
CA ILE A 130 17.53 -23.43 0.76
C ILE A 130 17.74 -24.83 1.35
N LYS A 131 17.94 -24.93 2.67
CA LYS A 131 18.18 -26.21 3.39
C LYS A 131 17.17 -26.52 4.49
N SER A 132 16.23 -25.61 4.72
CA SER A 132 15.28 -25.66 5.83
C SER A 132 13.87 -25.57 5.29
N SER A 133 12.92 -26.24 5.95
CA SER A 133 11.52 -26.05 5.63
C SER A 133 11.10 -24.60 5.87
N PHE A 134 10.19 -24.09 5.06
CA PHE A 134 9.60 -22.78 5.29
C PHE A 134 8.19 -22.68 4.73
N VAL A 135 7.43 -21.74 5.30
CA VAL A 135 6.05 -21.40 4.92
C VAL A 135 6.02 -19.92 4.55
N VAL A 136 5.32 -19.63 3.46
CA VAL A 136 4.96 -18.28 3.01
C VAL A 136 3.44 -18.15 3.02
N GLU A 137 2.91 -17.28 3.87
CA GLU A 137 1.48 -17.03 3.98
C GLU A 137 1.17 -15.62 3.50
N VAL A 138 0.24 -15.48 2.57
CA VAL A 138 -0.11 -14.22 1.92
C VAL A 138 -1.58 -13.90 2.12
N LEU A 139 -1.85 -12.67 2.57
CA LEU A 139 -3.16 -12.07 2.68
C LEU A 139 -3.16 -10.75 1.91
N SER A 140 -4.16 -10.49 1.09
CA SER A 140 -4.30 -9.22 0.37
C SER A 140 -5.64 -8.58 0.68
N GLU A 141 -5.62 -7.29 1.03
CA GLU A 141 -6.83 -6.46 1.07
C GLU A 141 -7.24 -5.98 -0.33
N LEU A 142 -6.34 -6.07 -1.31
CA LEU A 142 -6.60 -5.59 -2.66
C LEU A 142 -7.54 -6.56 -3.39
N PRO A 143 -8.60 -6.04 -4.02
CA PRO A 143 -9.45 -6.86 -4.86
C PRO A 143 -8.70 -7.29 -6.12
N ILE A 144 -8.97 -8.53 -6.54
CA ILE A 144 -8.33 -9.17 -7.68
C ILE A 144 -8.95 -8.60 -8.96
N ASP A 145 -8.13 -8.39 -10.00
CA ASP A 145 -8.53 -7.94 -11.34
C ASP A 145 -9.19 -6.54 -11.41
N GLU A 146 -8.93 -5.67 -10.42
CA GLU A 146 -9.49 -4.30 -10.35
C GLU A 146 -8.54 -3.18 -10.76
N ASN A 147 -7.39 -3.52 -11.34
CA ASN A 147 -6.33 -2.58 -11.74
C ASN A 147 -5.76 -1.71 -10.59
N LEU A 148 -6.00 -2.08 -9.33
CA LEU A 148 -5.42 -1.44 -8.12
C LEU A 148 -4.01 -1.96 -7.76
N GLY A 149 -3.37 -2.72 -8.65
CA GLY A 149 -2.01 -3.22 -8.45
C GLY A 149 -1.89 -4.47 -7.57
N CYS A 150 -2.92 -5.31 -7.48
CA CYS A 150 -2.89 -6.54 -6.67
C CYS A 150 -1.74 -7.50 -7.06
N SER A 151 -1.53 -7.75 -8.36
CA SER A 151 -0.42 -8.60 -8.84
C SER A 151 0.94 -8.01 -8.48
N SER A 152 1.10 -6.70 -8.66
CA SER A 152 2.36 -5.99 -8.42
C SER A 152 2.69 -5.95 -6.93
N SER A 153 1.70 -5.70 -6.08
CA SER A 153 1.81 -5.76 -4.63
C SER A 153 2.23 -7.17 -4.17
N PHE A 154 1.64 -8.21 -4.75
CA PHE A 154 1.98 -9.61 -4.50
C PHE A 154 3.43 -9.96 -4.89
N VAL A 155 3.85 -9.65 -6.12
CA VAL A 155 5.23 -9.97 -6.57
C VAL A 155 6.28 -9.14 -5.85
N VAL A 156 5.97 -7.88 -5.47
CA VAL A 156 6.86 -7.05 -4.65
C VAL A 156 7.01 -7.64 -3.26
N CYS A 157 5.93 -8.15 -2.63
CA CYS A 157 6.03 -8.86 -1.35
C CYS A 157 6.90 -10.11 -1.45
N LEU A 158 6.72 -10.93 -2.49
CA LEU A 158 7.55 -12.12 -2.72
C LEU A 158 9.03 -11.76 -2.91
N ALA A 159 9.32 -10.79 -3.79
CA ALA A 159 10.67 -10.33 -4.05
C ALA A 159 11.33 -9.75 -2.78
N ALA A 160 10.61 -8.91 -2.04
CA ALA A 160 11.08 -8.35 -0.77
C ALA A 160 11.30 -9.42 0.30
N CYS A 161 10.43 -10.43 0.37
CA CYS A 161 10.57 -11.56 1.28
C CYS A 161 11.86 -12.34 1.02
N PHE A 162 12.10 -12.74 -0.23
CA PHE A 162 13.31 -13.49 -0.57
C PHE A 162 14.57 -12.62 -0.50
N TRP A 163 14.48 -11.34 -0.84
CA TRP A 163 15.58 -10.38 -0.64
C TRP A 163 15.93 -10.24 0.85
N ARG A 164 14.92 -10.09 1.71
CA ARG A 164 15.09 -10.04 3.17
C ARG A 164 15.73 -11.32 3.70
N TRP A 165 15.27 -12.48 3.22
CA TRP A 165 15.83 -13.76 3.61
C TRP A 165 17.30 -13.89 3.20
N TYR A 166 17.66 -13.46 1.98
CA TYR A 166 19.04 -13.33 1.53
C TYR A 166 19.89 -12.47 2.49
N LEU A 167 19.43 -11.25 2.81
CA LEU A 167 20.13 -10.34 3.72
C LEU A 167 20.34 -10.98 5.10
N LEU A 168 19.33 -11.65 5.64
CA LEU A 168 19.42 -12.36 6.91
C LEU A 168 20.46 -13.48 6.89
N GLN A 169 20.53 -14.27 5.80
CA GLN A 169 21.56 -15.31 5.65
C GLN A 169 22.98 -14.72 5.55
N LYS A 170 23.12 -13.48 5.08
CA LYS A 170 24.39 -12.73 5.09
C LYS A 170 24.67 -12.00 6.40
N GLY A 171 23.87 -12.21 7.44
CA GLY A 171 24.04 -11.55 8.75
C GLY A 171 23.57 -10.09 8.77
N THR A 172 22.84 -9.63 7.76
CA THR A 172 22.34 -8.25 7.66
C THR A 172 20.88 -8.16 8.11
N ALA A 173 20.66 -7.65 9.32
CA ALA A 173 19.33 -7.42 9.88
C ALA A 173 18.84 -5.98 9.59
N ARG A 174 18.21 -5.75 8.44
CA ARG A 174 17.55 -4.49 8.08
C ARG A 174 16.04 -4.58 8.23
N TYR A 175 15.47 -3.70 9.04
CA TYR A 175 14.03 -3.52 9.15
C TYR A 175 13.47 -2.54 8.10
N ILE A 176 14.36 -1.77 7.47
CA ILE A 176 14.05 -0.81 6.40
C ILE A 176 14.95 -1.08 5.21
N PHE A 177 14.37 -1.20 4.03
CA PHE A 177 15.12 -1.34 2.78
C PHE A 177 15.69 0.00 2.35
N ASN A 178 17.00 0.05 2.07
CA ASN A 178 17.62 1.23 1.49
C ASN A 178 17.37 1.32 -0.02
N CYS A 179 17.83 2.38 -0.67
CA CYS A 179 17.65 2.59 -2.11
C CYS A 179 18.19 1.44 -2.99
N ARG A 180 19.30 0.80 -2.60
CA ARG A 180 19.88 -0.35 -3.33
C ARG A 180 19.02 -1.60 -3.17
N ASP A 181 18.51 -1.84 -1.96
CA ASP A 181 17.61 -2.95 -1.68
C ASP A 181 16.30 -2.78 -2.48
N LEU A 182 15.70 -1.59 -2.42
CA LEU A 182 14.47 -1.25 -3.18
C LEU A 182 14.67 -1.38 -4.69
N SER A 183 15.81 -0.92 -5.23
CA SER A 183 16.13 -1.07 -6.65
C SER A 183 16.23 -2.54 -7.07
N CYS A 184 16.83 -3.40 -6.22
CA CYS A 184 16.89 -4.83 -6.48
C CYS A 184 15.50 -5.48 -6.41
N ILE A 185 14.71 -5.18 -5.37
CA ILE A 185 13.35 -5.68 -5.20
C ILE A 185 12.49 -5.30 -6.42
N MET A 186 12.52 -4.03 -6.83
CA MET A 186 11.79 -3.52 -7.99
C MET A 186 12.19 -4.25 -9.26
N LYS A 187 13.50 -4.48 -9.48
CA LYS A 187 14.00 -5.22 -10.64
C LYS A 187 13.45 -6.65 -10.69
N TYR A 188 13.54 -7.40 -9.59
CA TYR A 188 13.03 -8.78 -9.56
C TYR A 188 11.52 -8.85 -9.73
N ALA A 189 10.78 -7.97 -9.06
CA ALA A 189 9.32 -7.90 -9.17
C ALA A 189 8.88 -7.53 -10.60
N TYR A 190 9.54 -6.55 -11.23
CA TYR A 190 9.24 -6.15 -12.61
C TYR A 190 9.48 -7.27 -13.62
N LEU A 191 10.59 -8.00 -13.48
CA LEU A 191 10.87 -9.15 -14.34
C LEU A 191 9.80 -10.24 -14.16
N CYS A 192 9.39 -10.53 -12.92
CA CYS A 192 8.32 -11.48 -12.66
C CYS A 192 6.97 -11.07 -13.29
N GLU A 193 6.58 -9.79 -13.20
CA GLU A 193 5.38 -9.27 -13.90
C GLU A 193 5.48 -9.47 -15.41
N LYS A 194 6.65 -9.15 -15.98
CA LYS A 194 6.89 -9.29 -17.43
C LYS A 194 6.81 -10.74 -17.90
N VAL A 195 7.49 -11.67 -17.24
CA VAL A 195 7.58 -13.07 -17.72
C VAL A 195 6.42 -13.95 -17.25
N VAL A 196 5.97 -13.81 -16.00
CA VAL A 196 4.94 -14.69 -15.41
C VAL A 196 3.54 -14.19 -15.76
N TYR A 197 3.28 -12.90 -15.56
CA TYR A 197 1.96 -12.31 -15.79
C TYR A 197 1.80 -11.78 -17.22
N ASN A 198 2.85 -11.84 -18.05
CA ASN A 198 2.90 -11.24 -19.38
C ASN A 198 2.42 -9.77 -19.37
N SER A 199 2.78 -9.04 -18.31
CA SER A 199 2.31 -7.69 -18.06
C SER A 199 3.47 -6.73 -17.80
N VAL A 200 3.41 -5.54 -18.40
CA VAL A 200 4.43 -4.49 -18.25
C VAL A 200 3.93 -3.40 -17.30
N ASN A 201 3.51 -3.80 -16.10
CA ASN A 201 2.94 -2.90 -15.08
C ASN A 201 4.02 -2.15 -14.28
N LEU A 202 4.96 -1.47 -14.97
CA LEU A 202 6.08 -0.78 -14.31
C LEU A 202 5.61 0.23 -13.25
N ILE A 203 4.56 0.99 -13.53
CA ILE A 203 3.98 1.98 -12.61
C ILE A 203 3.57 1.31 -11.28
N ASN A 204 2.79 0.22 -11.36
CA ASN A 204 2.30 -0.47 -10.16
C ASN A 204 3.46 -1.09 -9.37
N VAL A 205 4.47 -1.66 -10.04
CA VAL A 205 5.66 -2.23 -9.38
C VAL A 205 6.48 -1.13 -8.70
N ALA A 206 6.68 0.01 -9.36
CA ALA A 206 7.41 1.15 -8.82
C ALA A 206 6.70 1.74 -7.59
N ILE A 207 5.38 1.91 -7.66
CA ILE A 207 4.55 2.39 -6.54
C ILE A 207 4.50 1.36 -5.41
N SER A 208 4.31 0.09 -5.70
CA SER A 208 4.28 -0.97 -4.67
C SER A 208 5.64 -1.12 -3.96
N THR A 209 6.75 -0.91 -4.69
CA THR A 209 8.08 -0.99 -4.10
C THR A 209 8.42 0.26 -3.30
N GLY A 210 8.24 1.44 -3.90
CA GLY A 210 8.71 2.70 -3.32
C GLY A 210 7.69 3.49 -2.51
N GLY A 211 6.42 3.17 -2.64
CA GLY A 211 5.32 3.94 -2.07
C GLY A 211 5.23 5.36 -2.66
N ARG A 212 4.53 6.22 -1.91
CA ARG A 212 4.38 7.67 -2.15
C ARG A 212 3.65 8.01 -3.45
N ILE A 213 3.47 9.30 -3.70
CA ILE A 213 3.10 9.84 -5.00
C ILE A 213 4.35 9.90 -5.89
N ARG A 214 4.21 9.46 -7.14
CA ARG A 214 5.26 9.54 -8.16
C ARG A 214 4.69 10.03 -9.48
N VAL A 215 5.52 10.76 -10.21
CA VAL A 215 5.25 11.19 -11.58
C VAL A 215 5.89 10.19 -12.54
N PHE A 216 5.15 9.81 -13.58
CA PHE A 216 5.66 9.01 -14.68
C PHE A 216 5.45 9.81 -15.95
N LYS A 217 6.52 10.25 -16.59
CA LYS A 217 6.46 10.98 -17.87
C LYS A 217 6.48 10.00 -19.04
N LYS A 218 5.82 10.36 -20.14
CA LYS A 218 5.75 9.52 -21.35
C LYS A 218 7.14 9.10 -21.87
N ASP A 219 8.08 10.05 -21.88
CA ASP A 219 9.44 9.84 -22.40
C ASP A 219 10.45 9.42 -21.31
N ASP A 220 10.05 9.48 -20.03
CA ASP A 220 10.88 9.09 -18.89
C ASP A 220 10.02 8.55 -17.73
N LEU A 221 9.69 7.26 -17.83
CA LEU A 221 8.98 6.51 -16.80
C LEU A 221 9.78 6.35 -15.50
N MET A 222 11.05 6.77 -15.47
CA MET A 222 11.95 6.70 -14.32
C MET A 222 12.21 8.06 -13.67
N SER A 223 11.52 9.12 -14.10
CA SER A 223 11.59 10.43 -13.45
C SER A 223 11.09 10.35 -12.00
N ASN A 224 12.03 10.25 -11.06
CA ASN A 224 11.76 10.07 -9.65
C ASN A 224 11.43 11.40 -8.96
N ILE A 225 10.35 12.08 -9.40
CA ILE A 225 9.82 13.20 -8.65
C ILE A 225 9.08 12.62 -7.45
N PHE A 226 9.66 12.85 -6.27
CA PHE A 226 9.04 12.54 -4.99
C PHE A 226 8.43 13.80 -4.42
N PHE A 227 7.26 13.65 -3.81
CA PHE A 227 6.68 14.68 -2.98
C PHE A 227 6.67 14.16 -1.54
N ASP A 228 7.11 14.98 -0.58
CA ASP A 228 6.93 14.73 0.85
C ASP A 228 5.57 15.30 1.33
N VAL A 229 4.58 15.20 0.45
CA VAL A 229 3.18 15.50 0.73
C VAL A 229 2.63 14.50 1.76
N PRO A 230 1.72 14.90 2.66
CA PRO A 230 1.16 14.06 3.70
C PRO A 230 0.23 13.01 3.09
N SER A 231 -0.13 12.06 3.94
CA SER A 231 -1.17 11.10 3.65
C SER A 231 -2.48 11.82 3.33
N MET A 232 -3.05 11.55 2.15
CA MET A 232 -4.33 12.12 1.73
C MET A 232 -5.43 11.10 2.00
N LYS A 233 -6.43 11.46 2.81
CA LYS A 233 -7.59 10.60 3.04
C LYS A 233 -8.46 10.54 1.79
N ILE A 234 -8.94 9.34 1.45
CA ILE A 234 -9.88 9.12 0.36
C ILE A 234 -11.02 8.20 0.81
N LEU A 235 -12.15 8.31 0.13
CA LEU A 235 -13.12 7.21 0.06
C LEU A 235 -12.83 6.40 -1.18
N LEU A 236 -12.60 5.11 -1.01
CA LEU A 236 -12.56 4.15 -2.11
C LEU A 236 -13.95 3.51 -2.24
N VAL A 237 -14.58 3.69 -3.38
CA VAL A 237 -15.98 3.34 -3.62
C VAL A 237 -16.06 2.29 -4.72
N PHE A 238 -16.71 1.16 -4.42
CA PHE A 238 -16.94 0.09 -5.38
C PHE A 238 -18.23 0.35 -6.16
N SER A 239 -18.14 0.41 -7.49
CA SER A 239 -19.30 0.67 -8.35
C SER A 239 -20.30 -0.49 -8.44
N ASN A 240 -19.91 -1.69 -8.02
CA ASN A 240 -20.75 -2.90 -8.06
C ASN A 240 -21.30 -3.26 -9.45
N VAL A 241 -20.65 -2.78 -10.52
CA VAL A 241 -21.00 -3.10 -11.92
C VAL A 241 -20.33 -4.40 -12.36
N SER A 242 -20.93 -5.14 -13.30
CA SER A 242 -20.37 -6.38 -13.85
C SER A 242 -19.12 -6.13 -14.71
N GLU A 243 -18.17 -7.05 -14.62
CA GLU A 243 -16.85 -7.00 -15.26
C GLU A 243 -16.92 -6.91 -16.80
N THR A 244 -17.92 -7.55 -17.41
CA THR A 244 -18.10 -7.59 -18.88
C THR A 244 -18.39 -6.23 -19.50
N SER A 245 -18.95 -5.29 -18.74
CA SER A 245 -19.23 -3.94 -19.21
C SER A 245 -17.97 -3.05 -19.24
N MET A 246 -16.93 -3.35 -18.46
CA MET A 246 -15.78 -2.46 -18.24
C MET A 246 -14.70 -2.52 -19.34
N LYS A 247 -14.88 -3.33 -20.40
CA LYS A 247 -13.94 -3.38 -21.54
C LYS A 247 -13.95 -2.05 -22.30
N MET A 248 -12.89 -1.27 -22.09
CA MET A 248 -12.70 0.04 -22.68
C MET A 248 -12.20 -0.10 -24.11
N LYS A 249 -12.92 0.47 -25.08
CA LYS A 249 -12.48 0.57 -26.46
C LYS A 249 -11.90 1.97 -26.68
N GLU A 250 -10.65 2.04 -27.12
CA GLU A 250 -9.96 3.31 -27.36
C GLU A 250 -10.64 4.10 -28.48
N CYS A 251 -10.86 5.39 -28.23
CA CYS A 251 -11.36 6.31 -29.23
C CYS A 251 -10.23 6.64 -30.22
N LEU A 252 -10.32 6.14 -31.45
CA LEU A 252 -9.34 6.36 -32.52
C LEU A 252 -9.63 7.64 -33.34
N SER A 253 -10.35 8.62 -32.77
CA SER A 253 -10.74 9.84 -33.48
C SER A 253 -9.65 10.92 -33.42
N SER A 254 -9.65 11.86 -34.37
CA SER A 254 -8.76 13.05 -34.35
C SER A 254 -8.95 13.93 -33.11
N SER A 255 -10.11 13.85 -32.45
CA SER A 255 -10.37 14.52 -31.18
C SER A 255 -9.60 13.89 -30.01
N ALA A 256 -9.20 12.61 -30.12
CA ALA A 256 -8.44 11.93 -29.08
C ALA A 256 -7.08 12.59 -28.85
N ASP A 257 -6.38 13.00 -29.91
CA ASP A 257 -5.08 13.69 -29.80
C ASP A 257 -5.17 15.01 -29.04
N LEU A 258 -6.25 15.78 -29.26
CA LEU A 258 -6.47 17.04 -28.56
C LEU A 258 -6.79 16.80 -27.08
N ILE A 259 -7.58 15.77 -26.76
CA ILE A 259 -7.87 15.39 -25.38
C ILE A 259 -6.60 14.89 -24.68
N LEU A 260 -5.76 14.10 -25.37
CA LEU A 260 -4.47 13.63 -24.87
C LEU A 260 -3.52 14.81 -24.56
N ARG A 261 -3.42 15.81 -25.45
CA ARG A 261 -2.65 17.05 -25.18
C ARG A 261 -3.21 17.81 -23.98
N THR A 262 -4.53 17.86 -23.83
CA THR A 262 -5.17 18.53 -22.69
C THR A 262 -4.88 17.79 -21.38
N LEU A 263 -4.89 16.45 -21.39
CA LEU A 263 -4.49 15.63 -20.25
C LEU A 263 -3.04 15.88 -19.83
N GLU A 264 -2.13 16.06 -20.79
CA GLU A 264 -0.73 16.38 -20.49
C GLU A 264 -0.61 17.73 -19.76
N ILE A 265 -1.29 18.77 -20.24
CA ILE A 265 -1.35 20.09 -19.58
C ILE A 265 -1.94 19.96 -18.17
N LEU A 266 -3.01 19.19 -18.03
CA LEU A 266 -3.67 18.96 -16.74
C LEU A 266 -2.75 18.21 -15.77
N SER A 267 -2.04 17.17 -16.22
CA SER A 267 -1.05 16.44 -15.43
C SER A 267 0.07 17.35 -14.93
N ASN A 268 0.59 18.24 -15.78
CA ASN A 268 1.59 19.23 -15.36
C ASN A 268 1.04 20.19 -14.31
N LYS A 269 -0.22 20.64 -14.46
CA LYS A 269 -0.86 21.48 -13.45
C LYS A 269 -1.08 20.76 -12.12
N PHE A 270 -1.37 19.46 -12.18
CA PHE A 270 -1.49 18.59 -11.01
C PHE A 270 -0.15 18.48 -10.27
N ILE A 271 0.93 18.29 -11.01
CA ILE A 271 2.30 18.25 -10.49
C ILE A 271 2.66 19.57 -9.79
N GLU A 272 2.48 20.72 -10.45
CA GLU A 272 2.70 22.04 -9.83
C GLU A 272 1.88 22.22 -8.53
N THR A 273 0.69 21.65 -8.47
CA THR A 273 -0.17 21.74 -7.27
C THR A 273 0.38 20.88 -6.14
N LEU A 274 0.91 19.69 -6.44
CA LEU A 274 1.60 18.86 -5.47
C LEU A 274 2.89 19.50 -4.97
N GLU A 275 3.69 20.11 -5.86
CA GLU A 275 4.90 20.87 -5.50
C GLU A 275 4.55 22.00 -4.52
N ARG A 276 3.49 22.78 -4.80
CA ARG A 276 3.01 23.82 -3.89
C ARG A 276 2.62 23.26 -2.51
N ILE A 277 1.97 22.10 -2.46
CA ILE A 277 1.61 21.45 -1.18
C ILE A 277 2.87 20.99 -0.45
N ASP A 278 3.83 20.41 -1.16
CA ASP A 278 5.11 19.97 -0.60
C ASP A 278 5.88 21.15 0.01
N ASP A 279 5.98 22.26 -0.71
CA ASP A 279 6.62 23.50 -0.25
C ASP A 279 5.93 24.07 1.00
N ILE A 280 4.59 24.14 1.01
CA ILE A 280 3.82 24.62 2.17
C ILE A 280 4.17 23.78 3.41
N ILE A 281 4.28 22.47 3.25
CA ILE A 281 4.47 21.52 4.35
C ILE A 281 5.93 21.49 4.80
N TYR A 282 6.86 21.61 3.87
CA TYR A 282 8.27 21.82 4.18
C TYR A 282 8.49 23.08 5.03
N LEU A 283 7.82 24.20 4.68
CA LEU A 283 7.88 25.44 5.46
C LEU A 283 7.24 25.30 6.85
N GLN A 284 6.16 24.53 6.97
CA GLN A 284 5.51 24.23 8.26
C GLN A 284 6.44 23.50 9.23
N GLN A 285 7.16 22.47 8.75
CA GLN A 285 8.01 21.64 9.60
C GLN A 285 9.20 22.39 10.22
N ARG A 286 9.53 23.58 9.68
CA ARG A 286 10.65 24.41 10.14
C ARG A 286 10.23 25.65 10.92
N GLU A 287 8.97 25.73 11.34
CA GLU A 287 8.41 26.83 12.17
C GLU A 287 8.58 28.26 11.57
N PHE A 288 8.83 28.39 10.27
CA PHE A 288 9.09 29.70 9.67
C PHE A 288 7.84 30.57 9.49
N ILE A 289 6.63 30.00 9.55
CA ILE A 289 5.36 30.70 9.24
C ILE A 289 4.20 30.12 10.08
N GLU A 290 3.45 30.99 10.78
CA GLU A 290 2.09 30.65 11.26
C GLU A 290 1.17 30.41 10.05
N ILE A 291 0.64 29.20 9.97
CA ILE A 291 -0.06 28.68 8.79
C ILE A 291 -1.26 29.58 8.43
N ASN A 292 -1.27 30.10 7.20
CA ASN A 292 -2.54 30.38 6.53
C ASN A 292 -3.14 29.02 6.12
N SER A 293 -3.94 28.41 7.01
CA SER A 293 -4.59 27.10 6.76
C SER A 293 -5.39 27.11 5.45
N ASP A 294 -5.87 28.30 5.09
CA ASP A 294 -6.50 28.63 3.83
C ASP A 294 -5.64 28.32 2.60
N ARG A 295 -4.32 28.53 2.64
CA ARG A 295 -3.44 28.24 1.48
C ARG A 295 -3.38 26.74 1.18
N LEU A 296 -3.24 25.92 2.23
CA LEU A 296 -3.23 24.46 2.08
C LEU A 296 -4.60 23.98 1.58
N ILE A 297 -5.68 24.46 2.19
CA ILE A 297 -7.05 24.13 1.78
C ILE A 297 -7.29 24.55 0.31
N ASN A 298 -6.81 25.71 -0.11
CA ASN A 298 -6.90 26.18 -1.49
C ASN A 298 -6.13 25.26 -2.46
N SER A 299 -4.94 24.79 -2.09
CA SER A 299 -4.22 23.80 -2.92
C SER A 299 -4.95 22.45 -3.00
N TYR A 300 -5.63 22.01 -1.92
CA TYR A 300 -6.50 20.83 -1.98
C TYR A 300 -7.75 21.07 -2.86
N ASN A 301 -8.33 22.26 -2.84
CA ASN A 301 -9.42 22.64 -3.73
C ASN A 301 -8.99 22.65 -5.21
N ASP A 302 -7.76 23.10 -5.50
CA ASP A 302 -7.16 22.98 -6.83
C ASP A 302 -7.08 21.49 -7.24
N LEU A 303 -6.59 20.61 -6.35
CA LEU A 303 -6.55 19.17 -6.63
C LEU A 303 -7.94 18.58 -6.90
N VAL A 304 -8.95 18.94 -6.11
CA VAL A 304 -10.35 18.53 -6.32
C VAL A 304 -10.83 18.93 -7.73
N THR A 305 -10.56 20.17 -8.13
CA THR A 305 -10.92 20.69 -9.45
C THR A 305 -10.23 19.91 -10.56
N LEU A 306 -8.92 19.67 -10.42
CA LEU A 306 -8.12 18.93 -11.40
C LEU A 306 -8.56 17.46 -11.50
N ILE A 307 -8.91 16.81 -10.40
CA ILE A 307 -9.46 15.44 -10.37
C ILE A 307 -10.74 15.35 -11.21
N HIS A 308 -11.65 16.32 -11.04
CA HIS A 308 -12.89 16.38 -11.80
C HIS A 308 -12.67 16.61 -13.29
N MET A 309 -11.82 17.57 -13.64
CA MET A 309 -11.45 17.83 -15.03
C MET A 309 -10.83 16.58 -15.67
N ASN A 310 -9.92 15.90 -14.96
CA ASN A 310 -9.30 14.67 -15.43
C ASN A 310 -10.34 13.56 -15.69
N GLN A 311 -11.31 13.36 -14.78
CA GLN A 311 -12.39 12.40 -15.00
C GLN A 311 -13.23 12.75 -16.23
N GLY A 312 -13.54 14.03 -16.45
CA GLY A 312 -14.25 14.50 -17.63
C GLY A 312 -13.51 14.21 -18.94
N LEU A 313 -12.19 14.45 -18.97
CA LEU A 313 -11.34 14.17 -20.13
C LEU A 313 -11.20 12.67 -20.40
N LEU A 314 -10.99 11.85 -19.35
CA LEU A 314 -10.94 10.39 -19.48
C LEU A 314 -12.27 9.85 -20.04
N ARG A 315 -13.40 10.38 -19.57
CA ARG A 315 -14.72 10.04 -20.12
C ARG A 315 -14.81 10.39 -21.61
N ALA A 316 -14.30 11.54 -22.03
CA ALA A 316 -14.29 11.93 -23.44
C ALA A 316 -13.41 11.02 -24.33
N LEU A 317 -12.34 10.42 -23.77
CA LEU A 317 -11.53 9.40 -24.46
C LEU A 317 -12.18 8.01 -24.48
N SER A 318 -13.12 7.76 -23.58
CA SER A 318 -13.77 6.46 -23.41
C SER A 318 -14.98 6.35 -24.33
N THR A 319 -15.00 5.35 -25.22
CA THR A 319 -16.21 5.08 -26.02
C THR A 319 -17.21 4.13 -25.34
N SER A 320 -16.93 3.71 -24.09
CA SER A 320 -17.73 2.67 -23.43
C SER A 320 -18.90 3.23 -22.62
N PRO A 321 -20.13 2.70 -22.80
CA PRO A 321 -21.32 3.08 -22.03
C PRO A 321 -21.32 2.59 -20.56
N SER A 322 -20.26 1.95 -20.08
CA SER A 322 -20.17 1.32 -18.75
C SER A 322 -19.71 2.22 -17.60
N ASN A 323 -19.61 3.53 -17.83
CA ASN A 323 -19.17 4.51 -16.83
C ASN A 323 -20.30 5.15 -16.01
N LEU A 324 -21.57 4.80 -16.23
CA LEU A 324 -22.69 5.48 -15.58
C LEU A 324 -22.61 5.42 -14.04
N ALA A 325 -22.29 4.26 -13.47
CA ALA A 325 -22.14 4.12 -12.02
C ALA A 325 -21.01 5.00 -11.46
N LEU A 326 -19.88 5.07 -12.18
CA LEU A 326 -18.73 5.90 -11.81
C LEU A 326 -19.04 7.40 -11.97
N ASP A 327 -19.84 7.77 -12.97
CA ASP A 327 -20.36 9.13 -13.15
C ASP A 327 -21.33 9.52 -12.03
N ILE A 328 -22.19 8.59 -11.58
CA ILE A 328 -23.08 8.78 -10.41
C ILE A 328 -22.26 8.98 -9.14
N ILE A 329 -21.24 8.14 -8.88
CA ILE A 329 -20.33 8.30 -7.74
C ILE A 329 -19.64 9.67 -7.80
N GLY A 330 -19.16 10.07 -8.98
CA GLY A 330 -18.58 11.40 -9.20
C GLY A 330 -19.58 12.54 -8.98
N ALA A 331 -20.87 12.34 -9.27
CA ALA A 331 -21.93 13.32 -9.00
C ALA A 331 -22.19 13.46 -7.51
N PHE A 332 -22.25 12.35 -6.76
CA PHE A 332 -22.34 12.40 -5.29
C PHE A 332 -21.14 13.13 -4.69
N ALA A 333 -19.92 12.83 -5.13
CA ALA A 333 -18.71 13.54 -4.67
C ALA A 333 -18.83 15.06 -4.89
N ARG A 334 -19.28 15.48 -6.08
CA ARG A 334 -19.48 16.91 -6.41
C ARG A 334 -20.49 17.61 -5.51
N ASN A 335 -21.58 16.94 -5.14
CA ASN A 335 -22.60 17.52 -4.24
C ASN A 335 -22.04 17.84 -2.85
N PHE A 336 -20.94 17.18 -2.46
CA PHE A 336 -20.22 17.42 -1.20
C PHE A 336 -18.94 18.25 -1.39
N SER A 337 -18.74 18.85 -2.57
CA SER A 337 -17.54 19.60 -2.93
C SER A 337 -16.24 18.78 -2.90
N PHE A 338 -16.31 17.46 -3.06
CA PHE A 338 -15.15 16.57 -3.14
C PHE A 338 -14.81 16.19 -4.56
N GLY A 339 -13.53 15.88 -4.80
CA GLY A 339 -13.00 15.44 -6.08
C GLY A 339 -13.16 13.93 -6.27
N GLY A 340 -14.03 13.49 -7.17
CA GLY A 340 -14.25 12.07 -7.49
C GLY A 340 -13.79 11.66 -8.88
N LYS A 341 -13.06 10.54 -8.99
CA LYS A 341 -12.69 9.92 -10.28
C LYS A 341 -12.51 8.41 -10.19
N THR A 342 -12.37 7.75 -11.34
CA THR A 342 -11.99 6.33 -11.41
C THR A 342 -10.58 6.09 -10.86
N ALA A 343 -10.39 5.01 -10.11
CA ALA A 343 -9.11 4.69 -9.47
C ALA A 343 -8.02 4.27 -10.47
N ALA A 344 -8.42 3.58 -11.53
CA ALA A 344 -7.59 3.28 -12.68
C ALA A 344 -8.49 3.05 -13.90
N SER A 345 -7.90 3.14 -15.09
CA SER A 345 -8.58 2.75 -16.34
C SER A 345 -9.09 1.30 -16.24
N GLY A 346 -10.36 1.07 -16.57
CA GLY A 346 -11.03 -0.24 -16.46
C GLY A 346 -11.26 -0.75 -15.03
N SER A 347 -11.00 0.05 -13.99
CA SER A 347 -11.28 -0.31 -12.59
C SER A 347 -12.76 -0.10 -12.27
N ARG A 348 -13.36 -1.00 -11.50
CA ARG A 348 -14.71 -0.80 -10.95
C ARG A 348 -14.72 0.10 -9.72
N TYR A 349 -13.55 0.58 -9.29
CA TYR A 349 -13.42 1.46 -8.15
C TYR A 349 -13.28 2.91 -8.59
N ALA A 350 -13.95 3.79 -7.86
CA ALA A 350 -13.69 5.22 -7.85
C ALA A 350 -12.99 5.59 -6.54
N PHE A 351 -12.20 6.65 -6.56
CA PHE A 351 -11.79 7.33 -5.33
C PHE A 351 -12.38 8.73 -5.26
N ILE A 352 -12.66 9.16 -4.04
CA ILE A 352 -13.09 10.52 -3.71
C ILE A 352 -12.04 11.10 -2.76
N LEU A 353 -11.40 12.21 -3.16
CA LEU A 353 -10.44 12.94 -2.34
C LEU A 353 -11.17 13.71 -1.23
N LEU A 354 -10.81 13.43 0.03
CA LEU A 354 -11.33 14.14 1.19
C LEU A 354 -10.40 15.30 1.56
N LEU A 355 -10.96 16.47 1.84
CA LEU A 355 -10.18 17.63 2.26
C LEU A 355 -9.68 17.46 3.71
N PRO A 356 -8.55 18.06 4.09
CA PRO A 356 -7.98 17.94 5.43
C PRO A 356 -8.92 18.38 6.57
N ASN A 357 -9.83 19.32 6.30
CA ASN A 357 -10.79 19.90 7.25
C ASN A 357 -12.19 19.25 7.20
N THR A 358 -12.36 18.15 6.46
CA THR A 358 -13.66 17.48 6.34
C THR A 358 -14.06 16.85 7.68
N SER A 359 -15.29 17.11 8.13
CA SER A 359 -15.82 16.49 9.36
C SER A 359 -16.17 15.01 9.16
N ASP A 360 -16.01 14.21 10.20
CA ASP A 360 -16.37 12.79 10.17
C ASP A 360 -17.87 12.60 9.90
N GLU A 361 -18.72 13.52 10.37
CA GLU A 361 -20.17 13.51 10.11
C GLU A 361 -20.50 13.61 8.62
N LEU A 362 -19.84 14.53 7.89
CA LEU A 362 -20.02 14.66 6.44
C LEU A 362 -19.52 13.42 5.69
N ILE A 363 -18.40 12.84 6.13
CA ILE A 363 -17.85 11.61 5.54
C ILE A 363 -18.83 10.46 5.74
N GLN A 364 -19.37 10.26 6.95
CA GLN A 364 -20.34 9.20 7.24
C GLN A 364 -21.66 9.42 6.50
N HIS A 365 -22.11 10.67 6.36
CA HIS A 365 -23.30 10.98 5.58
C HIS A 365 -23.14 10.59 4.11
N LEU A 366 -21.99 10.94 3.50
CA LEU A 366 -21.68 10.55 2.12
C LEU A 366 -21.57 9.02 1.96
N ILE A 367 -20.93 8.32 2.90
CA ILE A 367 -20.87 6.84 2.90
C ILE A 367 -22.29 6.26 2.91
N THR A 368 -23.15 6.75 3.80
CA THR A 368 -24.54 6.28 3.92
C THR A 368 -25.32 6.45 2.60
N ILE A 369 -25.15 7.60 1.93
CA ILE A 369 -25.78 7.86 0.62
C ILE A 369 -25.23 6.91 -0.44
N LEU A 370 -23.92 6.70 -0.50
CA LEU A 370 -23.31 5.80 -1.48
C LEU A 370 -23.81 4.35 -1.26
N GLU A 371 -23.82 3.87 -0.01
CA GLU A 371 -24.28 2.55 0.35
C GLU A 371 -25.78 2.35 0.06
N SER A 372 -26.63 3.36 0.29
CA SER A 372 -28.06 3.29 -0.03
C SER A 372 -28.33 3.16 -1.54
N HIS A 373 -27.36 3.56 -2.37
CA HIS A 373 -27.42 3.41 -3.84
C HIS A 373 -26.65 2.17 -4.33
N GLY A 374 -26.21 1.29 -3.42
CA GLY A 374 -25.52 0.04 -3.77
C GLY A 374 -24.04 0.22 -4.10
N PHE A 375 -23.41 1.30 -3.64
CA PHE A 375 -21.98 1.59 -3.80
C PHE A 375 -21.24 1.50 -2.47
N PRO A 376 -20.70 0.32 -2.10
CA PRO A 376 -19.92 0.17 -0.88
C PRO A 376 -18.71 1.11 -0.87
N ALA A 377 -18.48 1.80 0.25
CA ALA A 377 -17.39 2.75 0.39
C ALA A 377 -16.50 2.40 1.59
N LYS A 378 -15.19 2.55 1.44
CA LYS A 378 -14.21 2.35 2.51
C LYS A 378 -13.31 3.58 2.60
N ILE A 379 -13.12 4.09 3.82
CA ILE A 379 -12.10 5.12 4.08
C ILE A 379 -10.71 4.45 4.00
N THR A 380 -9.82 5.03 3.21
CA THR A 380 -8.41 4.64 3.10
C THR A 380 -7.59 5.89 2.80
N SER A 381 -6.30 5.73 2.54
CA SER A 381 -5.40 6.85 2.30
C SER A 381 -4.46 6.61 1.12
N LEU A 382 -4.12 7.70 0.47
CA LEU A 382 -3.10 7.78 -0.55
C LEU A 382 -1.81 8.35 0.05
N ASN A 383 -0.72 8.16 -0.69
CA ASN A 383 0.56 8.81 -0.40
C ASN A 383 1.02 8.60 1.05
N CYS A 384 0.84 7.38 1.54
CA CYS A 384 1.33 7.09 2.86
C CYS A 384 2.86 7.20 2.80
N SER A 385 3.39 8.11 3.62
CA SER A 385 4.80 8.44 3.61
C SER A 385 5.61 7.31 4.24
N GLY A 386 6.55 6.83 3.43
CA GLY A 386 7.75 6.06 3.70
C GLY A 386 8.57 6.38 4.96
N ASN A 387 8.26 7.50 5.60
CA ASN A 387 9.13 8.09 6.58
C ASN A 387 8.91 7.38 7.91
N ILE A 388 9.50 6.19 8.05
CA ILE A 388 10.27 5.98 9.27
C ILE A 388 11.42 6.99 9.14
N ILE A 389 11.15 8.23 9.57
CA ILE A 389 12.19 8.99 10.25
C ILE A 389 12.82 7.95 11.18
N HIS A 390 14.14 7.77 11.15
CA HIS A 390 14.81 7.18 12.29
C HIS A 390 14.47 8.09 13.47
N VAL A 391 13.30 7.90 14.08
CA VAL A 391 12.91 8.68 15.23
C VAL A 391 13.75 8.03 16.31
N ASN A 392 14.87 8.68 16.59
CA ASN A 392 15.70 8.38 17.74
C ASN A 392 14.73 8.14 18.91
N GLU A 393 14.95 7.08 19.68
CA GLU A 393 14.12 6.78 20.85
C GLU A 393 14.07 8.00 21.79
N GLU A 394 15.14 8.79 21.84
CA GLU A 394 15.17 10.06 22.56
C GLU A 394 14.26 11.14 21.95
N LEU A 395 14.12 11.21 20.62
CA LEU A 395 13.17 12.11 19.94
C LEU A 395 11.71 11.67 20.17
N LEU A 396 11.41 10.37 20.20
CA LEU A 396 10.08 9.87 20.56
C LEU A 396 9.77 10.11 22.04
N LYS A 397 10.74 9.97 22.93
CA LYS A 397 10.61 10.32 24.36
C LYS A 397 10.41 11.83 24.53
N ALA A 398 11.14 12.65 23.78
CA ALA A 398 10.95 14.10 23.76
C ALA A 398 9.56 14.47 23.22
N LEU A 399 9.10 13.85 22.14
CA LEU A 399 7.75 14.03 21.61
C LEU A 399 6.69 13.60 22.64
N GLY A 400 6.87 12.47 23.32
CA GLY A 400 5.99 12.03 24.40
C GLY A 400 5.93 13.04 25.56
N THR A 401 7.06 13.65 25.89
CA THR A 401 7.17 14.73 26.89
C THR A 401 6.42 15.98 26.43
N LEU A 402 6.61 16.41 25.18
CA LEU A 402 5.91 17.54 24.59
C LEU A 402 4.40 17.29 24.49
N MET A 403 3.96 16.06 24.20
CA MET A 403 2.54 15.69 24.22
C MET A 403 1.94 15.86 25.62
N HIS A 404 2.66 15.46 26.67
CA HIS A 404 2.24 15.68 28.05
C HIS A 404 2.19 17.16 28.43
N MET A 405 3.20 17.94 28.05
CA MET A 405 3.24 19.39 28.30
C MET A 405 2.08 20.09 27.59
N ASN A 406 1.86 19.77 26.32
CA ASN A 406 0.76 20.32 25.53
C ASN A 406 -0.59 19.96 26.14
N GLN A 407 -0.80 18.71 26.57
CA GLN A 407 -2.02 18.32 27.27
C GLN A 407 -2.19 19.05 28.61
N GLY A 408 -1.12 19.31 29.35
CA GLY A 408 -1.16 20.11 30.58
C GLY A 408 -1.54 21.57 30.32
N LEU A 409 -1.00 22.17 29.26
CA LEU A 409 -1.33 23.54 28.82
C LEU A 409 -2.80 23.65 28.36
N LEU A 410 -3.29 22.68 27.59
CA LEU A 410 -4.69 22.63 27.16
C LEU A 410 -5.67 22.53 28.34
N ARG A 411 -5.28 21.85 29.44
CA ARG A 411 -6.06 21.85 30.69
C ARG A 411 -6.05 23.21 31.36
N ALA A 412 -4.87 23.83 31.46
CA ALA A 412 -4.72 25.16 32.09
C ALA A 412 -5.50 26.27 31.36
N LEU A 413 -5.63 26.16 30.03
CA LEU A 413 -6.36 27.10 29.19
C LEU A 413 -7.88 26.89 29.17
N GLY A 414 -8.41 25.88 29.86
CA GLY A 414 -9.86 25.60 29.91
C GLY A 414 -10.47 25.12 28.58
N THR A 415 -9.65 24.86 27.56
CA THR A 415 -10.09 24.41 26.22
C THR A 415 -10.37 22.91 26.15
N SER A 416 -10.06 22.17 27.21
CA SER A 416 -10.53 20.81 27.43
C SER A 416 -11.71 20.85 28.42
N PRO A 417 -12.97 20.90 27.96
CA PRO A 417 -14.10 20.87 28.87
C PRO A 417 -14.10 19.53 29.59
N SER A 418 -13.89 19.55 30.92
CA SER A 418 -14.13 18.53 31.97
C SER A 418 -14.40 17.07 31.57
N ASN A 419 -13.69 16.51 30.58
CA ASN A 419 -13.74 15.08 30.26
C ASN A 419 -12.76 14.35 31.18
N LEU A 420 -13.15 14.22 32.46
CA LEU A 420 -12.38 13.55 33.52
C LEU A 420 -11.86 12.16 33.08
N GLY A 421 -12.61 11.46 32.22
CA GLY A 421 -12.22 10.16 31.66
C GLY A 421 -11.01 10.19 30.73
N LEU A 422 -10.87 11.21 29.87
CA LEU A 422 -9.75 11.29 28.92
C LEU A 422 -8.45 11.70 29.61
N ASP A 423 -8.57 12.48 30.68
CA ASP A 423 -7.46 12.84 31.55
C ASP A 423 -6.87 11.63 32.28
N ILE A 424 -7.72 10.64 32.61
CA ILE A 424 -7.31 9.36 33.18
C ILE A 424 -6.50 8.54 32.15
N ILE A 425 -6.89 8.54 30.87
CA ILE A 425 -6.12 7.86 29.80
C ILE A 425 -4.69 8.44 29.70
N CYS A 426 -4.55 9.77 29.72
CA CYS A 426 -3.24 10.41 29.70
C CYS A 426 -2.44 10.18 30.99
N ALA A 427 -3.11 10.08 32.15
CA ALA A 427 -2.45 9.73 33.42
C ALA A 427 -1.94 8.28 33.43
N ILE A 428 -2.74 7.35 32.91
CA ILE A 428 -2.35 5.95 32.72
C ILE A 428 -1.14 5.89 31.77
N ALA A 429 -1.19 6.57 30.62
CA ALA A 429 -0.06 6.63 29.68
C ALA A 429 1.24 7.08 30.36
N ARG A 430 1.15 8.12 31.21
CA ARG A 430 2.30 8.65 31.96
C ARG A 430 2.89 7.64 32.94
N ASN A 431 2.06 6.84 33.62
CA ASN A 431 2.54 5.77 34.51
C ASN A 431 3.36 4.70 33.76
N PHE A 432 3.11 4.55 32.45
CA PHE A 432 3.88 3.67 31.58
C PHE A 432 5.06 4.36 30.87
N SER A 433 5.36 5.61 31.22
CA SER A 433 6.37 6.44 30.54
C SER A 433 6.09 6.66 29.04
N LEU A 434 4.81 6.65 28.65
CA LEU A 434 4.34 6.86 27.28
C LEU A 434 3.63 8.20 27.14
N GLY A 435 3.73 8.84 25.98
CA GLY A 435 3.05 10.11 25.72
C GLY A 435 1.57 9.92 25.41
N GLY A 436 0.68 10.45 26.24
CA GLY A 436 -0.77 10.45 26.00
C GLY A 436 -1.31 11.83 25.63
N LYS A 437 -2.19 11.92 24.62
CA LYS A 437 -2.86 13.16 24.23
C LYS A 437 -4.30 12.92 23.77
N ILE A 438 -5.18 13.88 24.02
CA ILE A 438 -6.54 13.88 23.46
C ILE A 438 -6.46 14.16 21.94
N ALA A 439 -7.26 13.44 21.14
CA ALA A 439 -7.18 13.51 19.69
C ALA A 439 -7.52 14.90 19.12
N ALA A 440 -8.52 15.58 19.69
CA ALA A 440 -8.93 16.94 19.33
C ALA A 440 -9.77 17.57 20.46
N SER A 441 -9.96 18.90 20.44
CA SER A 441 -10.88 19.57 21.36
C SER A 441 -12.30 19.04 21.17
N GLY A 442 -12.96 18.64 22.28
CA GLY A 442 -14.28 17.98 22.25
C GLY A 442 -14.28 16.50 21.81
N SER A 443 -13.12 15.90 21.48
CA SER A 443 -13.05 14.49 21.09
C SER A 443 -13.36 13.56 22.26
N ARG A 444 -13.96 12.39 21.96
CA ARG A 444 -14.12 11.25 22.89
C ARG A 444 -12.96 10.25 22.84
N TYR A 445 -11.91 10.56 22.08
CA TYR A 445 -10.77 9.68 21.87
C TYR A 445 -9.47 10.34 22.37
N ALA A 446 -8.61 9.52 22.97
CA ALA A 446 -7.22 9.85 23.25
C ALA A 446 -6.32 8.80 22.60
N PHE A 447 -5.12 9.20 22.23
CA PHE A 447 -4.11 8.29 21.70
C PHE A 447 -2.89 8.29 22.61
N ILE A 448 -2.26 7.11 22.72
CA ILE A 448 -1.03 6.87 23.47
C ILE A 448 0.04 6.50 22.46
N LEU A 449 1.12 7.26 22.42
CA LEU A 449 2.27 7.00 21.57
C LEU A 449 3.06 5.82 22.14
N LEU A 450 3.02 4.68 21.45
CA LEU A 450 3.85 3.51 21.78
C LEU A 450 5.25 3.67 21.18
N LEU A 451 6.29 3.40 21.98
CA LEU A 451 7.67 3.39 21.49
C LEU A 451 7.95 2.09 20.70
N PRO A 452 8.83 2.12 19.67
CA PRO A 452 9.15 0.96 18.83
C PRO A 452 9.61 -0.30 19.58
N ASN A 453 10.19 -0.13 20.77
CA ASN A 453 10.71 -1.22 21.63
C ASN A 453 9.76 -1.58 22.78
N THR A 454 8.51 -1.08 22.78
CA THR A 454 7.54 -1.40 23.83
C THR A 454 7.19 -2.89 23.74
N SER A 455 7.41 -3.66 24.81
CA SER A 455 7.13 -5.10 24.79
C SER A 455 5.62 -5.38 24.66
N ASP A 456 5.28 -6.48 23.98
CA ASP A 456 3.88 -6.93 23.87
C ASP A 456 3.24 -7.13 25.25
N GLU A 457 4.01 -7.56 26.26
CA GLU A 457 3.56 -7.68 27.65
C GLU A 457 3.15 -6.33 28.24
N LEU A 458 3.94 -5.28 28.04
CA LEU A 458 3.62 -3.92 28.48
C LEU A 458 2.38 -3.37 27.74
N ILE A 459 2.26 -3.63 26.44
CA ILE A 459 1.13 -3.20 25.64
C ILE A 459 -0.17 -3.89 26.10
N GLN A 460 -0.13 -5.21 26.30
CA GLN A 460 -1.29 -5.95 26.81
C GLN A 460 -1.66 -5.53 28.24
N HIS A 461 -0.66 -5.24 29.08
CA HIS A 461 -0.90 -4.72 30.41
C HIS A 461 -1.58 -3.34 30.39
N LEU A 462 -1.11 -2.44 29.54
CA LEU A 462 -1.69 -1.13 29.33
C LEU A 462 -3.14 -1.22 28.82
N ILE A 463 -3.41 -2.08 27.83
CA ILE A 463 -4.76 -2.31 27.30
C ILE A 463 -5.69 -2.83 28.39
N ARG A 464 -5.23 -3.76 29.22
CA ARG A 464 -6.03 -4.30 30.34
C ARG A 464 -6.37 -3.23 31.38
N ILE A 465 -5.42 -2.37 31.73
CA ILE A 465 -5.66 -1.26 32.68
C ILE A 465 -6.60 -0.22 32.10
N LEU A 466 -6.46 0.13 30.82
CA LEU A 466 -7.40 1.02 30.15
C LEU A 466 -8.81 0.42 30.15
N GLY A 467 -8.93 -0.87 29.83
CA GLY A 467 -10.19 -1.61 29.85
C GLY A 467 -10.84 -1.67 31.24
N SER A 468 -10.06 -1.82 32.31
CA SER A 468 -10.59 -1.83 33.69
C SER A 468 -11.14 -0.47 34.14
N HIS A 469 -10.74 0.62 33.48
CA HIS A 469 -11.28 1.96 33.72
C HIS A 469 -12.39 2.34 32.72
N GLY A 470 -12.87 1.38 31.91
CA GLY A 470 -13.94 1.60 30.92
C GLY A 470 -13.46 2.21 29.60
N PHE A 471 -12.15 2.21 29.32
CA PHE A 471 -11.57 2.74 28.08
C PHE A 471 -11.11 1.60 27.15
N PRO A 472 -11.92 1.19 26.16
CA PRO A 472 -11.49 0.19 25.19
C PRO A 472 -10.33 0.74 24.34
N ALA A 473 -9.24 0.00 24.28
CA ALA A 473 -8.03 0.40 23.57
C ALA A 473 -7.75 -0.53 22.37
N LYS A 474 -7.38 0.05 21.23
CA LYS A 474 -6.96 -0.67 20.02
C LYS A 474 -5.59 -0.16 19.58
N ILE A 475 -4.68 -1.08 19.28
CA ILE A 475 -3.38 -0.72 18.71
C ILE A 475 -3.58 -0.29 17.26
N THR A 476 -3.01 0.85 16.89
CA THR A 476 -2.97 1.34 15.50
C THR A 476 -1.59 1.88 15.20
N SER A 477 -1.12 1.70 13.96
CA SER A 477 0.13 2.27 13.48
C SER A 477 -0.12 3.65 12.87
N LEU A 478 0.83 4.57 13.08
CA LEU A 478 0.95 5.80 12.30
C LEU A 478 2.06 5.57 11.26
N ASN A 479 1.79 5.88 9.99
CA ASN A 479 2.65 5.75 8.79
C ASN A 479 2.56 4.42 8.02
N CYS A 480 2.20 4.49 6.74
CA CYS A 480 2.42 3.41 5.78
C CYS A 480 3.45 3.85 4.75
N SER A 481 4.44 3.00 4.48
CA SER A 481 5.54 3.26 3.55
C SER A 481 5.35 2.43 2.26
N GLY A 482 6.32 2.42 1.34
CA GLY A 482 6.39 1.44 0.23
C GLY A 482 6.47 0.00 0.74
N VAL A 483 7.30 -0.86 0.15
CA VAL A 483 7.48 -2.19 0.74
C VAL A 483 8.21 -2.09 2.09
N ILE A 484 7.67 -2.71 3.15
CA ILE A 484 8.24 -2.68 4.51
C ILE A 484 8.43 -4.08 5.07
N VAL A 485 9.34 -4.18 6.05
CA VAL A 485 9.45 -5.33 6.95
C VAL A 485 8.73 -4.96 8.25
N GLN A 486 7.80 -5.80 8.70
CA GLN A 486 7.03 -5.68 9.94
C GLN A 486 7.51 -6.71 10.96
#